data_AF-A0A5M9N7C0-F1
#
_entry.id   AF-A0A5M9N7C0-F1
#
_cell.length_a   1.000
_cell.length_b   1.000
_cell.length_c   1.000
_cell.angle_alpha   90.00
_cell.angle_beta   90.00
_cell.angle_gamma   90.00
#
_symmetry.space_group_name_H-M   'P 1'
#
loop_
_entity.id
_entity.type
_entity.pdbx_description
1 polymer ?
#
loop_
_entity_poly.entity_id
_entity_poly.type
_entity_poly.pdbx_seq_one_letter_code
_entity_poly.pdbx_strand_id
1 'polypeptide(L)' 'MSNIIPHNTSEARKHKGKTLARIDSEQKMRASGPLGDQRLLMNIALDFMEKHQSMTFEQAMFAAQAYCDRMYR' A
#
# COMPACT_ATOMS: atom_id res chain seq x y z
N MET A 1 6.43 -35.11 20.97
CA MET A 1 5.31 -34.15 20.86
C MET A 1 5.69 -33.11 19.80
N SER A 2 5.23 -33.27 18.57
CA SER A 2 5.48 -32.27 17.52
C SER A 2 4.51 -31.11 17.68
N ASN A 3 4.99 -29.99 18.20
CA ASN A 3 4.29 -28.71 18.11
C ASN A 3 4.35 -28.26 16.65
N ILE A 4 3.36 -28.68 15.86
CA ILE A 4 3.12 -28.16 14.52
C ILE A 4 2.64 -26.73 14.71
N ILE A 5 3.56 -25.77 14.60
CA ILE A 5 3.21 -24.35 14.45
C ILE A 5 2.26 -24.28 13.25
N PRO A 6 1.04 -23.76 13.41
CA PRO A 6 0.07 -23.84 12.34
C PRO A 6 0.58 -23.03 11.15
N HIS A 7 0.57 -23.67 9.98
CA HIS A 7 1.11 -23.17 8.71
C HIS A 7 0.57 -21.77 8.34
N ASN A 8 -0.58 -21.40 8.88
CA ASN A 8 -1.22 -20.08 8.76
C ASN A 8 -0.42 -18.94 9.41
N THR A 9 0.36 -19.19 10.47
CA THR A 9 1.14 -18.16 11.18
C THR A 9 2.35 -17.69 10.36
N SER A 10 2.89 -18.56 9.51
CA SER A 10 4.00 -18.24 8.62
C SER A 10 3.56 -17.28 7.51
N GLU A 11 2.45 -17.58 6.82
CA GLU A 11 1.89 -16.70 5.79
C GLU A 11 1.37 -15.39 6.38
N ALA A 12 0.75 -15.43 7.57
CA ALA A 12 0.37 -14.21 8.29
C ALA A 12 1.59 -13.33 8.63
N ARG A 13 2.70 -13.93 9.09
CA ARG A 13 3.95 -13.19 9.39
C ARG A 13 4.56 -12.60 8.12
N LYS A 14 4.58 -13.33 7.00
CA LYS A 14 5.05 -12.82 5.71
C LYS A 14 4.19 -11.67 5.22
N HIS A 15 2.86 -11.80 5.31
CA HIS A 15 1.93 -10.74 4.94
C HIS A 15 2.16 -9.49 5.79
N LYS A 16 2.24 -9.64 7.11
CA LYS A 16 2.61 -8.53 8.02
C LYS A 16 3.92 -7.85 7.61
N GLY A 17 4.96 -8.63 7.32
CA GLY A 17 6.27 -8.08 6.90
C GLY A 17 6.17 -7.25 5.61
N LYS A 18 5.47 -7.76 4.60
CA LYS A 18 5.24 -7.03 3.34
C LYS A 18 4.44 -5.74 3.56
N THR A 19 3.40 -5.80 4.37
CA THR A 19 2.57 -4.62 4.69
C THR A 19 3.39 -3.55 5.43
N LEU A 20 4.19 -3.93 6.43
CA LEU A 20 5.05 -2.97 7.14
C LEU A 20 6.11 -2.35 6.21
N ALA A 21 6.76 -3.16 5.37
CA ALA A 21 7.73 -2.66 4.40
C ALA A 21 7.10 -1.67 3.40
N ARG A 22 5.85 -1.92 2.98
CA ARG A 22 5.09 -0.98 2.16
C ARG A 22 4.87 0.33 2.92
N ILE A 23 4.33 0.29 4.14
CA ILE A 23 4.07 1.49 4.96
C ILE A 23 5.35 2.31 5.17
N ASP A 24 6.48 1.68 5.52
CA ASP A 24 7.75 2.36 5.69
C ASP A 24 8.22 3.07 4.41
N SER A 25 8.00 2.44 3.27
CA SER A 25 8.35 3.02 1.96
C SER A 25 7.44 4.19 1.61
N GLU A 26 6.14 4.08 1.88
CA GLU A 26 5.16 5.15 1.70
C GLU A 26 5.51 6.36 2.59
N GLN A 27 5.85 6.15 3.86
CA GLN A 27 6.28 7.23 4.77
C GLN A 27 7.58 7.92 4.30
N LYS A 28 8.58 7.14 3.85
CA LYS A 28 9.80 7.71 3.25
C LYS A 28 9.50 8.56 2.03
N MET A 29 8.54 8.15 1.20
CA MET A 29 8.13 8.91 0.03
C MET A 29 7.46 10.23 0.41
N ARG A 30 6.56 10.21 1.40
CA ARG A 30 5.95 11.44 1.94
C ARG A 30 7.00 12.40 2.49
N ALA A 31 8.03 11.88 3.15
CA ALA A 31 9.16 12.65 3.66
C ALA A 31 10.18 13.09 2.59
N SER A 32 10.02 12.72 1.31
CA SER A 32 11.01 12.96 0.25
C SER A 32 11.02 14.39 -0.33
N GLY A 33 10.33 15.33 0.31
CA GLY A 33 10.29 16.74 -0.07
C GLY A 33 8.89 17.25 -0.41
N PRO A 34 8.77 18.45 -1.01
CA PRO A 34 7.49 19.15 -1.18
C PRO A 34 6.44 18.42 -2.02
N LEU A 35 6.87 17.46 -2.84
CA LEU A 35 6.01 16.65 -3.71
C LEU A 35 5.81 15.22 -3.21
N GLY A 36 6.23 14.91 -1.98
CA GLY A 36 6.19 13.54 -1.44
C GLY A 36 4.79 12.94 -1.42
N ASP A 37 3.80 13.71 -0.95
CA ASP A 37 2.40 13.28 -0.90
C ASP A 37 1.81 13.10 -2.30
N GLN A 38 2.11 13.99 -3.25
CA GLN A 38 1.64 13.89 -4.64
C GLN A 38 2.26 12.68 -5.36
N ARG A 39 3.54 12.40 -5.12
CA ARG A 39 4.22 11.19 -5.65
C ARG A 39 3.57 9.92 -5.12
N LEU A 40 3.29 9.87 -3.81
CA LEU A 40 2.64 8.73 -3.20
C LEU A 40 1.24 8.51 -3.79
N LEU A 41 0.44 9.58 -3.89
CA LEU A 41 -0.90 9.54 -4.47
C LEU A 41 -0.88 8.99 -5.91
N MET A 42 0.04 9.49 -6.75
CA MET A 42 0.17 9.04 -8.14
C MET A 42 0.59 7.58 -8.23
N ASN A 43 1.56 7.14 -7.43
CA ASN A 43 2.01 5.74 -7.44
C ASN A 43 0.87 4.78 -7.05
N ILE A 44 0.07 5.14 -6.05
CA ILE A 44 -1.08 4.32 -5.64
C ILE A 44 -2.17 4.33 -6.72
N ALA A 45 -2.40 5.45 -7.41
CA ALA A 45 -3.33 5.48 -8.53
C ALA A 45 -2.87 4.54 -9.66
N LEU A 46 -1.56 4.51 -9.98
CA LEU A 46 -1.00 3.57 -10.94
C LEU A 46 -1.17 2.11 -10.48
N ASP A 47 -0.89 1.80 -9.21
CA ASP A 47 -1.14 0.46 -8.63
C ASP A 47 -2.61 0.01 -8.88
N PHE A 48 -3.56 0.93 -8.70
CA PHE A 48 -4.98 0.65 -8.92
C PHE A 48 -5.31 0.39 -10.39
N MET A 49 -4.77 1.19 -11.31
CA MET A 49 -4.99 1.00 -12.75
C MET A 49 -4.36 -0.30 -13.26
N GLU A 50 -3.16 -0.65 -12.78
CA GLU A 50 -2.49 -1.91 -13.13
C GLU A 50 -3.29 -3.12 -12.67
N LYS A 51 -3.85 -3.05 -11.45
CA LYS A 51 -4.68 -4.11 -10.89
C LYS A 51 -6.07 -4.18 -11.51
N HIS A 52 -6.61 -3.05 -11.96
CA HIS A 52 -7.97 -2.92 -12.49
C HIS A 52 -7.92 -2.20 -13.83
N GLN A 53 -7.66 -2.94 -14.92
CA GLN A 53 -7.42 -2.39 -16.26
C GLN A 53 -8.59 -1.56 -16.84
N SER A 54 -9.82 -1.75 -16.33
CA SER A 54 -11.00 -0.95 -16.71
C SER A 54 -11.15 0.34 -15.91
N MET A 55 -10.35 0.54 -14.86
CA MET A 55 -10.42 1.72 -14.00
C MET A 55 -9.85 2.92 -14.74
N THR A 56 -10.63 3.99 -14.82
CA THR A 56 -10.14 5.25 -15.39
C THR A 56 -9.14 5.91 -14.46
N PHE A 57 -8.31 6.80 -15.01
CA PHE A 57 -7.35 7.55 -14.21
C PHE A 57 -8.04 8.34 -13.07
N GLU A 58 -9.19 8.95 -13.33
CA GLU A 58 -9.94 9.72 -12.31
C GLU A 58 -10.46 8.83 -11.17
N GLN A 59 -10.97 7.63 -11.49
CA GLN A 59 -11.38 6.64 -10.50
C GLN A 59 -10.19 6.15 -9.66
N ALA A 60 -9.03 5.95 -10.30
CA ALA A 60 -7.81 5.54 -9.62
C ALA A 60 -7.27 6.62 -8.68
N MET A 61 -7.31 7.89 -9.12
CA MET A 61 -6.95 9.04 -8.28
C MET A 61 -7.88 9.19 -7.07
N PHE A 62 -9.20 9.00 -7.27
CA PHE A 62 -10.16 8.99 -6.17
C PHE A 62 -9.87 7.87 -5.16
N ALA A 63 -9.63 6.65 -5.64
CA ALA A 63 -9.30 5.51 -4.79
C ALA A 63 -7.98 5.70 -4.03
N ALA A 64 -6.97 6.27 -4.70
CA ALA A 64 -5.68 6.59 -4.08
C ALA A 64 -5.84 7.66 -2.99
N GLN A 65 -6.64 8.70 -3.23
CA GLN A 65 -6.92 9.74 -2.24
C GLN A 65 -7.62 9.15 -1.02
N ALA A 66 -8.66 8.33 -1.23
CA ALA A 66 -9.38 7.66 -0.15
C ALA A 66 -8.47 6.73 0.68
N TYR A 67 -7.53 6.03 0.03
CA TYR A 67 -6.52 5.23 0.74
C TYR A 67 -5.61 6.12 1.60
N CYS A 68 -5.04 7.18 1.01
CA CYS A 68 -4.15 8.09 1.72
C CYS A 68 -4.84 8.77 2.90
N ASP A 69 -6.09 9.19 2.74
CA ASP A 69 -6.87 9.79 3.82
C ASP A 69 -7.09 8.80 4.96
N ARG A 70 -7.43 7.53 4.66
CA ARG A 70 -7.59 6.50 5.71
C ARG A 70 -6.29 6.17 6.45
N MET A 71 -5.16 6.20 5.76
CA MET A 71 -3.88 5.73 6.31
C MET A 71 -3.10 6.82 7.02
N TYR A 72 -3.29 8.08 6.62
CA TYR A 72 -2.39 9.18 6.98
C TYR A 72 -3.07 10.45 7.50
N ARG A 73 -4.41 10.51 7.53
CA ARG A 73 -5.19 11.61 8.12
C ARG A 73 -6.08 11.10 9.23
#